data_AF-A0A830CEF2-F1
#
_entry.id   AF-A0A830CEF2-F1
#
_cell.length_a   1.000
_cell.length_b   1.000
_cell.length_c   1.000
_cell.angle_alpha   90.00
_cell.angle_beta   90.00
_cell.angle_gamma   90.00
#
_symmetry.space_group_name_H-M   'P 1'
#
loop_
_entity.id
_entity.type
_entity.pdbx_description
1 polymer ?
#
loop_
_entity_poly.entity_id
_entity_poly.type
_entity_poly.pdbx_seq_one_letter_code
_entity_poly.pdbx_strand_id
1 'polypeptide(L)'
;MRMSSTLEHIAQSKYDVFLLPGDLSYTNMRQTKWDNFGLLVQPLASKRPWMVTQGNHEVEKTPKIHKRRFTSYNARWLMPYQESASPSHLFYSFQVAGAHVVMLGSYAEFAPDSPQYRWLKADLRKVDRKRTPWLVVLVHAPWYNSNVAHQSEYAAQGMKSVMEDVIYRARVDVVFEGRVHAY
;
A
#
# COMPACT_ATOMS: atom_id res chain seq x y z
N MET A 1 8.57 -2.37 32.55
CA MET A 1 8.48 -2.98 31.21
C MET A 1 8.63 -1.85 30.20
N ARG A 2 9.74 -1.74 29.46
CA ARG A 2 9.80 -0.79 28.34
C ARG A 2 8.88 -1.34 27.26
N MET A 3 7.76 -0.69 26.99
CA MET A 3 6.96 -1.00 25.80
C MET A 3 7.84 -0.62 24.61
N SER A 4 8.30 -1.62 23.86
CA SER A 4 9.06 -1.40 22.65
C SER A 4 8.15 -0.87 21.55
N SER A 5 8.55 0.20 20.88
CA SER A 5 7.82 0.76 19.74
C SER A 5 7.90 -0.16 18.52
N THR A 6 6.97 -0.03 17.57
CA THR A 6 6.99 -0.78 16.30
C THR A 6 8.34 -0.64 15.57
N LEU A 7 8.94 0.55 15.58
CA LEU A 7 10.23 0.80 14.93
C LEU A 7 11.39 0.08 15.62
N GLU A 8 11.34 -0.08 16.95
CA GLU A 8 12.35 -0.85 17.69
C GLU A 8 12.26 -2.34 17.35
N HIS A 9 11.04 -2.88 17.23
CA HIS A 9 10.84 -4.25 16.76
C HIS A 9 11.33 -4.44 15.32
N ILE A 10 11.05 -3.49 14.42
CA ILE A 10 11.58 -3.51 13.05
C ILE A 10 13.11 -3.48 13.06
N ALA A 11 13.73 -2.62 13.87
CA ALA A 11 15.19 -2.50 13.96
C ALA A 11 15.89 -3.79 14.43
N GLN A 12 15.22 -4.57 15.27
CA GLN A 12 15.72 -5.84 15.80
C GLN A 12 15.38 -7.04 14.90
N SER A 13 14.46 -6.87 13.95
CA SER A 13 14.02 -7.93 13.05
C SER A 13 14.99 -8.12 11.89
N LYS A 14 15.14 -9.37 11.46
CA LYS A 14 15.86 -9.71 10.22
C LYS A 14 14.87 -9.71 9.06
N TYR A 15 15.00 -8.75 8.16
CA TYR A 15 14.18 -8.65 6.96
C TYR A 15 14.97 -8.03 5.79
N ASP A 16 14.52 -8.32 4.58
CA ASP A 16 15.12 -7.79 3.34
C ASP A 16 14.29 -6.66 2.72
N VAL A 17 12.96 -6.70 2.85
CA VAL A 17 12.03 -5.68 2.37
C VAL A 17 10.96 -5.42 3.42
N PHE A 18 10.60 -4.14 3.61
CA PHE A 18 9.51 -3.72 4.48
C PHE A 18 8.29 -3.35 3.64
N LEU A 19 7.13 -3.94 3.93
CA LEU A 19 5.87 -3.64 3.25
C LEU A 19 4.96 -2.85 4.17
N LEU A 20 4.46 -1.69 3.73
CA LEU A 20 3.63 -0.81 4.55
C LEU A 20 2.39 -0.35 3.78
N PRO A 21 1.19 -0.89 4.09
CA PRO A 21 -0.01 -0.59 3.34
C PRO A 21 -0.68 0.72 3.78
N GLY A 22 0.01 1.86 3.68
CA GLY A 22 -0.57 3.20 3.87
C GLY A 22 -0.64 3.71 5.32
N ASP A 23 -1.21 4.92 5.46
CA ASP A 23 -1.25 5.73 6.67
C ASP A 23 0.14 5.93 7.30
N LEU A 24 0.99 6.68 6.59
CA LEU A 24 2.42 6.78 6.87
C LEU A 24 2.72 7.75 8.01
N SER A 25 2.38 9.03 7.82
CA SER A 25 2.88 10.12 8.68
C SER A 25 1.81 10.83 9.49
N TYR A 26 0.52 10.56 9.22
CA TYR A 26 -0.62 11.18 9.90
C TYR A 26 -0.48 12.70 10.01
N THR A 27 -0.14 13.37 8.90
CA THR A 27 0.20 14.79 8.98
C THR A 27 -0.97 15.65 9.43
N ASN A 28 -2.20 15.22 9.13
CA ASN A 28 -3.41 16.01 9.30
C ASN A 28 -3.21 17.41 8.68
N MET A 29 -2.70 17.46 7.45
CA MET A 29 -2.39 18.65 6.66
C MET A 29 -1.18 19.48 7.14
N ARG A 30 -0.49 19.11 8.22
CA ARG A 30 0.73 19.79 8.69
C ARG A 30 1.96 19.23 8.01
N GLN A 31 2.37 19.84 6.89
CA GLN A 31 3.41 19.30 6.01
C GLN A 31 4.77 19.03 6.67
N THR A 32 5.15 19.78 7.70
CA THR A 32 6.39 19.53 8.46
C THR A 32 6.43 18.14 9.11
N LYS A 33 5.28 17.50 9.35
CA LYS A 33 5.24 16.12 9.84
C LYS A 33 5.73 15.09 8.82
N TRP A 34 5.64 15.38 7.51
CA TRP A 34 6.26 14.51 6.51
C TRP A 34 7.78 14.47 6.66
N ASP A 35 8.41 15.63 6.92
CA ASP A 35 9.85 15.72 7.12
C ASP A 35 10.27 15.04 8.42
N ASN A 36 9.52 15.26 9.50
CA ASN A 36 9.75 14.57 10.78
C ASN A 36 9.60 13.05 10.63
N PHE A 37 8.59 12.57 9.90
CA PHE A 37 8.42 11.15 9.62
C PHE A 37 9.59 10.60 8.82
N GLY A 38 10.04 11.31 7.78
CA GLY A 38 11.22 10.95 7.00
C GLY A 38 12.47 10.81 7.86
N LEU A 39 12.74 11.79 8.73
CA LEU A 39 13.86 11.74 9.68
C LEU A 39 13.72 10.58 10.67
N LEU A 40 12.52 10.31 11.16
CA LEU A 40 12.24 9.22 12.09
C LEU A 40 12.53 7.84 11.49
N VAL A 41 12.13 7.61 10.23
CA VAL A 41 12.30 6.31 9.57
C VAL A 41 13.64 6.17 8.84
N GLN A 42 14.36 7.28 8.59
CA GLN A 42 15.63 7.30 7.85
C GLN A 42 16.64 6.23 8.31
N PRO A 43 16.88 5.97 9.61
CA PRO A 43 17.86 4.97 10.05
C PRO A 43 17.53 3.54 9.61
N LEU A 44 16.28 3.28 9.27
CA LEU A 44 15.76 1.98 8.81
C LEU A 44 15.56 1.97 7.28
N ALA A 45 14.82 2.95 6.76
CA ALA A 45 14.48 3.04 5.34
C ALA A 45 15.67 3.31 4.41
N SER A 46 16.78 3.84 4.93
CA SER A 46 18.03 3.97 4.16
C SER A 46 18.81 2.66 3.98
N LYS A 47 18.51 1.62 4.79
CA LYS A 47 19.25 0.34 4.80
C LYS A 47 18.53 -0.79 4.07
N ARG A 48 17.22 -0.68 3.96
CA ARG A 48 16.33 -1.69 3.36
C ARG A 48 15.20 -0.99 2.60
N PRO A 49 14.76 -1.53 1.45
CA PRO A 49 13.63 -0.98 0.72
C PRO A 49 12.35 -0.97 1.56
N TRP A 50 11.69 0.18 1.58
CA TRP A 50 10.34 0.34 2.13
C TRP A 50 9.38 0.51 0.96
N MET A 51 8.53 -0.50 0.78
CA MET A 51 7.53 -0.54 -0.28
C MET A 51 6.21 -0.13 0.33
N VAL A 52 5.72 1.05 -0.08
CA VAL A 52 4.57 1.70 0.53
C VAL A 52 3.44 1.86 -0.48
N THR A 53 2.20 1.78 -0.03
CA THR A 53 1.06 2.35 -0.78
C THR A 53 0.43 3.46 0.06
N GLN A 54 -0.59 4.12 -0.49
CA GLN A 54 -1.32 5.20 0.17
C GLN A 54 -2.44 4.67 1.07
N GLY A 55 -2.73 5.38 2.15
CA GLY A 55 -3.96 5.28 2.94
C GLY A 55 -4.80 6.55 2.84
N ASN A 56 -5.87 6.65 3.64
CA ASN A 56 -6.72 7.84 3.61
C ASN A 56 -5.99 9.07 4.16
N HIS A 57 -5.05 8.88 5.07
CA HIS A 57 -4.29 10.00 5.63
C HIS A 57 -3.34 10.64 4.61
N GLU A 58 -3.01 9.94 3.52
CA GLU A 58 -2.20 10.48 2.42
C GLU A 58 -3.00 11.28 1.38
N VAL A 59 -4.34 11.26 1.43
CA VAL A 59 -5.18 11.96 0.43
C VAL A 59 -4.89 13.46 0.39
N GLU A 60 -4.73 14.08 1.57
CA GLU A 60 -4.29 15.47 1.81
C GLU A 60 -4.79 16.53 0.81
N LYS A 61 -6.05 16.46 0.34
CA LYS A 61 -6.58 17.44 -0.61
C LYS A 61 -7.08 18.69 0.12
N THR A 62 -6.54 19.86 -0.22
CA THR A 62 -7.04 21.16 0.27
C THR A 62 -7.14 22.16 -0.88
N PRO A 63 -8.16 23.04 -0.91
CA PRO A 63 -8.34 24.00 -2.01
C PRO A 63 -7.15 24.96 -2.22
N LYS A 64 -6.42 25.29 -1.15
CA LYS A 64 -5.38 26.33 -1.15
C LYS A 64 -3.96 25.80 -1.37
N ILE A 65 -3.62 24.63 -0.83
CA ILE A 65 -2.24 24.11 -0.82
C ILE A 65 -2.12 22.89 -1.73
N HIS A 66 -2.99 21.90 -1.55
CA HIS A 66 -2.94 20.62 -2.26
C HIS A 66 -4.19 20.42 -3.11
N LYS A 67 -4.21 21.06 -4.28
CA LYS A 67 -5.35 20.99 -5.21
C LYS A 67 -5.59 19.57 -5.75
N ARG A 68 -4.55 18.74 -5.76
CA ARG A 68 -4.57 17.33 -6.19
C ARG A 68 -4.41 16.41 -4.98
N ARG A 69 -5.12 15.27 -4.99
CA ARG A 69 -4.98 14.23 -3.95
C ARG A 69 -3.56 13.64 -4.02
N PHE A 70 -3.03 13.20 -2.87
CA PHE A 70 -1.75 12.48 -2.76
C PHE A 70 -0.51 13.27 -3.21
N THR A 71 -0.57 14.61 -3.23
CA THR A 71 0.55 15.44 -3.69
C THR A 71 1.84 15.16 -2.90
N SER A 72 1.76 15.15 -1.57
CA SER A 72 2.93 14.91 -0.71
C SER A 72 3.42 13.47 -0.75
N TYR A 73 2.51 12.49 -0.82
CA TYR A 73 2.87 11.08 -0.97
C TYR A 73 3.66 10.85 -2.27
N ASN A 74 3.12 11.29 -3.41
CA ASN A 74 3.75 11.09 -4.72
C ASN A 74 5.09 11.82 -4.85
N ALA A 75 5.27 12.95 -4.16
CA ALA A 75 6.52 13.70 -4.17
C ALA A 75 7.63 13.06 -3.32
N ARG A 76 7.28 12.23 -2.33
CA ARG A 76 8.22 11.70 -1.32
C ARG A 76 8.48 10.20 -1.45
N TRP A 77 7.54 9.44 -1.97
CA TRP A 77 7.60 7.98 -2.07
C TRP A 77 7.57 7.55 -3.53
N LEU A 78 8.75 7.41 -4.12
CA LEU A 78 8.92 6.97 -5.51
C LEU A 78 8.89 5.44 -5.59
N MET A 79 7.69 4.91 -5.80
CA MET A 79 7.48 3.47 -5.98
C MET A 79 7.74 3.01 -7.42
N PRO A 80 8.08 1.73 -7.69
CA PRO A 80 8.45 1.21 -9.02
C PRO A 80 7.24 1.00 -9.95
N TYR A 81 6.47 2.06 -10.15
CA TYR A 81 5.25 2.02 -10.94
C TYR A 81 5.53 1.88 -12.44
N GLN A 82 6.60 2.49 -12.95
CA GLN A 82 6.95 2.41 -14.37
C GLN A 82 7.46 1.01 -14.74
N GLU A 83 8.27 0.41 -13.87
CA GLU A 83 8.84 -0.92 -13.99
C GLU A 83 7.75 -2.01 -13.96
N SER A 84 6.66 -1.76 -13.23
CA SER A 84 5.47 -2.62 -13.22
C SER A 84 4.45 -2.26 -14.31
N ALA A 85 4.78 -1.33 -15.21
CA ALA A 85 3.87 -0.79 -16.21
C ALA A 85 2.54 -0.24 -15.64
N SER A 86 2.56 0.18 -14.38
CA SER A 86 1.50 0.96 -13.77
C SER A 86 1.61 2.43 -14.22
N PRO A 87 0.47 3.15 -14.34
CA PRO A 87 0.46 4.59 -14.56
C PRO A 87 0.59 5.42 -13.27
N SER A 88 0.75 4.82 -12.08
CA SER A 88 0.71 5.57 -10.81
C SER A 88 1.54 4.97 -9.67
N HIS A 89 2.17 5.82 -8.84
CA HIS A 89 2.79 5.40 -7.57
C HIS A 89 1.80 4.86 -6.52
N LEU A 90 0.50 5.03 -6.74
CA LEU A 90 -0.55 4.62 -5.80
C LEU A 90 -0.89 3.12 -5.89
N PHE A 91 -0.51 2.46 -6.98
CA PHE A 91 -0.70 1.03 -7.17
C PHE A 91 0.33 0.51 -8.16
N TYR A 92 1.05 -0.55 -7.82
CA TYR A 92 2.18 -1.04 -8.59
C TYR A 92 2.54 -2.47 -8.14
N SER A 93 3.43 -3.14 -8.86
CA SER A 93 3.92 -4.47 -8.49
C SER A 93 5.44 -4.51 -8.50
N PHE A 94 6.02 -5.55 -7.90
CA PHE A 94 7.44 -5.84 -7.98
C PHE A 94 7.69 -7.31 -7.62
N GLN A 95 8.85 -7.83 -7.99
CA GLN A 95 9.26 -9.19 -7.67
C GLN A 95 10.43 -9.18 -6.70
N VAL A 96 10.34 -9.95 -5.62
CA VAL A 96 11.42 -10.10 -4.63
C VAL A 96 11.36 -11.47 -3.99
N ALA A 97 12.51 -12.12 -3.83
CA ALA A 97 12.65 -13.40 -3.10
C ALA A 97 11.61 -14.49 -3.49
N GLY A 98 11.28 -14.61 -4.79
CA GLY A 98 10.28 -15.59 -5.28
C GLY A 98 8.82 -15.20 -5.03
N ALA A 99 8.55 -13.96 -4.64
CA ALA A 99 7.21 -13.39 -4.55
C ALA A 99 6.98 -12.35 -5.65
N HIS A 100 5.79 -12.37 -6.25
CA HIS A 100 5.23 -11.25 -6.99
C HIS A 100 4.31 -10.50 -6.03
N VAL A 101 4.68 -9.27 -5.68
CA VAL A 101 3.97 -8.45 -4.71
C VAL A 101 3.19 -7.37 -5.45
N VAL A 102 1.91 -7.27 -5.18
CA VAL A 102 1.00 -6.27 -5.77
C VAL A 102 0.55 -5.32 -4.67
N MET A 103 0.84 -4.04 -4.85
CA MET A 103 0.41 -2.95 -3.98
C MET A 103 -0.80 -2.29 -4.62
N LEU A 104 -1.98 -2.42 -4.00
CA LEU A 104 -3.22 -1.81 -4.47
C LEU A 104 -3.49 -0.49 -3.75
N GLY A 105 -4.17 0.41 -4.44
CA GLY A 105 -4.53 1.74 -3.94
C GLY A 105 -6.01 1.83 -3.59
N SER A 106 -6.38 1.59 -2.33
CA SER A 106 -7.77 1.65 -1.85
C SER A 106 -8.46 3.01 -2.03
N TYR A 107 -7.71 4.09 -2.18
CA TYR A 107 -8.26 5.44 -2.41
C TYR A 107 -7.87 6.04 -3.77
N ALA A 108 -7.25 5.24 -4.64
CA ALA A 108 -7.20 5.49 -6.08
C ALA A 108 -8.47 4.96 -6.75
N GLU A 109 -8.75 5.37 -8.00
CA GLU A 109 -9.91 4.88 -8.74
C GLU A 109 -9.80 3.35 -8.96
N PHE A 110 -10.79 2.59 -8.51
CA PHE A 110 -10.82 1.13 -8.58
C PHE A 110 -12.06 0.57 -9.26
N ALA A 111 -12.95 1.42 -9.79
CA ALA A 111 -14.12 0.98 -10.55
C ALA A 111 -13.73 0.03 -11.71
N PRO A 112 -14.66 -0.80 -12.21
CA PRO A 112 -14.44 -1.50 -13.47
C PRO A 112 -13.95 -0.53 -14.54
N ASP A 113 -12.94 -0.95 -15.31
CA ASP A 113 -12.26 -0.11 -16.30
C ASP A 113 -11.51 1.13 -15.76
N SER A 114 -11.25 1.23 -14.46
CA SER A 114 -10.27 2.20 -13.98
C SER A 114 -8.86 1.85 -14.48
N PRO A 115 -7.92 2.82 -14.52
CA PRO A 115 -6.52 2.53 -14.80
C PRO A 115 -5.94 1.44 -13.89
N GLN A 116 -6.29 1.45 -12.60
CA GLN A 116 -5.88 0.44 -11.63
C GLN A 116 -6.45 -0.94 -11.95
N TYR A 117 -7.75 -1.03 -12.26
CA TYR A 117 -8.40 -2.30 -12.58
C TYR A 117 -7.82 -2.94 -13.85
N ARG A 118 -7.65 -2.15 -14.92
CA ARG A 118 -7.04 -2.63 -16.17
C ARG A 118 -5.59 -3.06 -15.96
N TRP A 119 -4.82 -2.27 -15.23
CA TRP A 119 -3.43 -2.59 -14.90
C TRP A 119 -3.34 -3.89 -14.09
N LEU A 120 -4.13 -4.04 -13.03
CA LEU A 120 -4.12 -5.25 -12.19
C LEU A 120 -4.37 -6.52 -13.01
N LYS A 121 -5.39 -6.51 -13.87
CA LYS A 121 -5.67 -7.65 -14.77
C LYS A 121 -4.54 -7.92 -15.76
N ALA A 122 -3.81 -6.88 -16.20
CA ALA A 122 -2.67 -7.05 -17.08
C ALA A 122 -1.43 -7.55 -16.33
N ASP A 123 -1.20 -7.09 -15.12
CA ASP A 123 -0.10 -7.50 -14.24
C ASP A 123 -0.22 -8.98 -13.83
N LEU A 124 -1.39 -9.38 -13.34
CA LEU A 124 -1.64 -10.76 -12.89
C LEU A 124 -1.52 -11.80 -14.01
N ARG A 125 -1.81 -11.42 -15.26
CA ARG A 125 -1.61 -12.30 -16.43
C ARG A 125 -0.14 -12.58 -16.76
N LYS A 126 0.80 -11.75 -16.25
CA LYS A 126 2.24 -11.90 -16.47
C LYS A 126 2.92 -12.75 -15.40
N VAL A 127 2.20 -13.12 -14.34
CA VAL A 127 2.76 -13.87 -13.21
C VAL A 127 3.13 -15.28 -13.66
N ASP A 128 4.43 -15.57 -13.65
CA ASP A 128 4.96 -16.92 -13.80
C ASP A 128 5.16 -17.55 -12.42
N ARG A 129 4.24 -18.43 -12.01
CA ARG A 129 4.28 -19.09 -10.70
C ARG A 129 5.46 -20.06 -10.53
N LYS A 130 6.19 -20.42 -11.60
CA LYS A 130 7.46 -21.17 -11.46
C LYS A 130 8.59 -20.26 -10.99
N ARG A 131 8.59 -18.99 -11.42
CA ARG A 131 9.59 -17.99 -11.03
C ARG A 131 9.24 -17.27 -9.73
N THR A 132 7.97 -16.91 -9.58
CA THR A 132 7.41 -16.28 -8.37
C THR A 132 6.26 -17.13 -7.84
N PRO A 133 6.54 -18.23 -7.11
CA PRO A 133 5.50 -19.12 -6.58
C PRO A 133 4.54 -18.42 -5.63
N TRP A 134 4.98 -17.38 -4.94
CA TRP A 134 4.15 -16.57 -4.05
C TRP A 134 3.56 -15.37 -4.78
N LEU A 135 2.27 -15.15 -4.63
CA LEU A 135 1.55 -13.98 -5.08
C LEU A 135 0.92 -13.31 -3.85
N VAL A 136 1.43 -12.13 -3.51
CA VAL A 136 1.04 -11.37 -2.31
C VAL A 136 0.36 -10.07 -2.74
N VAL A 137 -0.77 -9.74 -2.11
CA VAL A 137 -1.47 -8.48 -2.34
C VAL A 137 -1.44 -7.64 -1.07
N LEU A 138 -1.30 -6.33 -1.23
CA LEU A 138 -1.46 -5.35 -0.16
C LEU A 138 -2.56 -4.38 -0.51
N VAL A 139 -3.45 -4.14 0.45
CA VAL A 139 -4.51 -3.12 0.38
C VAL A 139 -4.47 -2.31 1.67
N HIS A 140 -4.80 -1.02 1.62
CA HIS A 140 -4.89 -0.25 2.85
C HIS A 140 -6.20 -0.52 3.60
N ALA A 141 -7.33 -0.42 2.90
CA ALA A 141 -8.66 -0.58 3.48
C ALA A 141 -9.08 -2.07 3.47
N PRO A 142 -9.37 -2.68 4.63
CA PRO A 142 -9.50 -4.12 4.78
C PRO A 142 -10.80 -4.65 4.18
N TRP A 143 -10.72 -5.74 3.41
CA TRP A 143 -11.89 -6.37 2.80
C TRP A 143 -12.63 -7.29 3.76
N TYR A 144 -11.88 -7.88 4.69
CA TYR A 144 -12.39 -8.76 5.73
C TYR A 144 -11.83 -8.33 7.08
N ASN A 145 -12.65 -7.62 7.86
CA ASN A 145 -12.31 -7.18 9.21
C ASN A 145 -13.46 -7.55 10.15
N SER A 146 -13.14 -7.88 11.40
CA SER A 146 -14.11 -8.24 12.46
C SER A 146 -14.28 -7.15 13.54
N ASN A 147 -13.46 -6.09 13.51
CA ASN A 147 -13.56 -4.96 14.43
C ASN A 147 -14.75 -4.07 14.08
N VAL A 148 -15.33 -3.36 15.06
CA VAL A 148 -16.41 -2.40 14.82
C VAL A 148 -15.98 -1.26 13.89
N ALA A 149 -14.74 -0.80 14.03
CA ALA A 149 -14.19 0.26 13.20
C ALA A 149 -14.05 -0.20 11.73
N HIS A 150 -14.39 0.70 10.80
CA HIS A 150 -14.15 0.54 9.35
C HIS A 150 -14.92 -0.57 8.61
N GLN A 151 -16.02 -1.11 9.18
CA GLN A 151 -16.83 -2.19 8.57
C GLN A 151 -17.52 -1.86 7.24
N SER A 152 -17.83 -0.58 6.98
CA SER A 152 -18.67 -0.16 5.86
C SER A 152 -18.07 0.97 5.03
N GLU A 153 -16.74 1.06 5.01
CA GLU A 153 -16.06 2.06 4.20
C GLU A 153 -16.15 1.69 2.70
N TYR A 154 -16.51 2.66 1.86
CA TYR A 154 -16.57 2.48 0.40
C TYR A 154 -15.24 1.98 -0.18
N ALA A 155 -14.11 2.46 0.36
CA ALA A 155 -12.77 2.03 -0.03
C ALA A 155 -12.50 0.53 0.24
N ALA A 156 -13.18 -0.05 1.24
CA ALA A 156 -13.12 -1.48 1.56
C ALA A 156 -14.16 -2.27 0.77
N GLN A 157 -15.45 -2.04 1.03
CA GLN A 157 -16.55 -2.82 0.44
C GLN A 157 -16.64 -2.65 -1.08
N GLY A 158 -16.48 -1.42 -1.57
CA GLY A 158 -16.53 -1.11 -3.00
C GLY A 158 -15.38 -1.78 -3.75
N MET A 159 -14.16 -1.65 -3.25
CA MET A 159 -13.00 -2.27 -3.89
C MET A 159 -13.07 -3.79 -3.86
N LYS A 160 -13.46 -4.38 -2.71
CA LYS A 160 -13.73 -5.81 -2.58
C LYS A 160 -14.71 -6.29 -3.64
N SER A 161 -15.86 -5.62 -3.79
CA SER A 161 -16.89 -6.01 -4.77
C SER A 161 -16.40 -6.02 -6.23
N VAL A 162 -15.36 -5.24 -6.54
CA VAL A 162 -14.82 -5.11 -7.91
C VAL A 162 -13.61 -6.01 -8.15
N MET A 163 -12.73 -6.15 -7.16
CA MET A 163 -11.38 -6.72 -7.35
C MET A 163 -11.19 -8.08 -6.67
N GLU A 164 -12.08 -8.51 -5.78
CA GLU A 164 -11.95 -9.78 -5.08
C GLU A 164 -11.91 -10.98 -6.03
N ASP A 165 -12.88 -11.07 -6.96
CA ASP A 165 -12.90 -12.15 -7.95
C ASP A 165 -11.67 -12.14 -8.86
N VAL A 166 -11.13 -10.95 -9.18
CA VAL A 166 -9.90 -10.81 -9.98
C VAL A 166 -8.72 -11.45 -9.28
N ILE A 167 -8.51 -11.12 -7.99
CA ILE A 167 -7.37 -11.64 -7.24
C ILE A 167 -7.57 -13.10 -6.80
N TYR A 168 -8.82 -13.50 -6.54
CA TYR A 168 -9.19 -14.88 -6.24
C TYR A 168 -8.87 -15.81 -7.42
N ARG A 169 -9.27 -15.44 -8.64
CA ARG A 169 -8.97 -16.21 -9.86
C ARG A 169 -7.48 -16.28 -10.18
N ALA A 170 -6.71 -15.26 -9.81
CA ALA A 170 -5.25 -15.27 -9.91
C ALA A 170 -4.57 -16.14 -8.83
N ARG A 171 -5.35 -16.71 -7.90
CA ARG A 171 -4.88 -17.53 -6.78
C ARG A 171 -3.87 -16.79 -5.91
N VAL A 172 -4.21 -15.57 -5.51
CA VAL A 172 -3.43 -14.84 -4.49
C VAL A 172 -3.33 -15.68 -3.23
N ASP A 173 -2.12 -15.80 -2.68
CA ASP A 173 -1.85 -16.67 -1.54
C ASP A 173 -2.12 -15.94 -0.21
N VAL A 174 -1.74 -14.67 -0.12
CA VAL A 174 -1.89 -13.86 1.10
C VAL A 174 -2.24 -12.41 0.74
N VAL A 175 -3.13 -11.81 1.53
CA VAL A 175 -3.44 -10.39 1.51
C VAL A 175 -3.01 -9.77 2.84
N PHE A 176 -2.23 -8.68 2.80
CA PHE A 176 -1.93 -7.86 3.98
C PHE A 176 -2.70 -6.55 3.92
N GLU A 177 -3.28 -6.17 5.05
CA GLU A 177 -4.19 -5.03 5.14
C GLU A 177 -3.74 -4.06 6.25
N GLY A 178 -4.14 -2.79 6.12
CA GLY A 178 -3.89 -1.75 7.11
C GLY A 178 -5.18 -1.19 7.71
N ARG A 179 -5.21 0.13 7.91
CA ARG A 179 -6.37 0.95 8.33
C ARG A 179 -6.91 0.69 9.73
N VAL A 180 -7.30 -0.54 10.04
CA VAL A 180 -7.82 -0.94 11.36
C VAL A 180 -6.64 -1.07 12.31
N HIS A 181 -6.70 -0.38 13.45
CA HIS A 181 -5.61 -0.38 14.45
C HIS A 181 -5.70 -1.61 15.38
N ALA A 182 -5.72 -2.80 14.79
CA ALA A 182 -5.74 -4.09 15.47
C ALA A 182 -5.09 -5.19 14.59
N TYR A 183 -4.75 -6.33 15.21
CA TYR A 183 -4.40 -7.58 14.54
C TYR A 183 -5.43 -8.65 14.94
#